data_AF-A0A4Q3A488-F1
#
_entry.id   AF-A0A4Q3A488-F1
#
_cell.length_a   1.000
_cell.length_b   1.000
_cell.length_c   1.000
_cell.angle_alpha   90.00
_cell.angle_beta   90.00
_cell.angle_gamma   90.00
#
_symmetry.space_group_name_H-M   'P 1'
#
loop_
_entity.id
_entity.type
_entity.pdbx_description
1 polymer ?
#
loop_
_entity_poly.entity_id
_entity_poly.type
_entity_poly.pdbx_seq_one_letter_code
_entity_poly.pdbx_strand_id
1 'polypeptide(L)'
;MKSIRPIAALVLLSMSPASRAADELSYQDVLSRLTDMQRLASPVIPGERSGASTSHDRDSAYDTANGTYRNWSANDDGWGFIRKEGNDQVLVDLEGPGVLWRVWSAKPEQGHIRIFLDGSTTPIVDKSFRSFFDDLEKDYPGLAMTLSRGRNEFVPIPFAKSCKVVMSEGWGAYFHATHTLFPKDTKIETFPGFTPERFRSLYPWETACGSRGN
;
A
#
# COMPACT_ATOMS: atom_id res chain seq x y z
N MET A 1 75.52 13.86 13.76
CA MET A 1 74.49 12.87 13.34
C MET A 1 73.12 13.43 13.71
N LYS A 2 72.32 13.88 12.73
CA LYS A 2 70.98 14.46 12.95
C LYS A 2 69.93 13.40 12.61
N SER A 3 69.16 12.99 13.61
CA SER A 3 68.05 12.03 13.48
C SER A 3 66.85 12.72 12.85
N ILE A 4 66.40 12.24 11.70
CA ILE A 4 65.14 12.64 11.05
C ILE A 4 64.10 11.59 11.40
N ARG A 5 63.04 11.97 12.12
CA ARG A 5 61.88 11.10 12.40
C ARG A 5 60.81 11.33 11.32
N PRO A 6 60.26 10.28 10.69
CA PRO A 6 59.18 10.45 9.73
C PRO A 6 57.87 10.72 10.48
N ILE A 7 57.19 11.81 10.13
CA ILE A 7 55.83 12.10 10.59
C ILE A 7 54.89 11.35 9.65
N ALA A 8 54.27 10.27 10.14
CA ALA A 8 53.21 9.59 9.43
C ALA A 8 51.92 10.44 9.51
N ALA A 9 51.54 11.05 8.39
CA ALA A 9 50.26 11.76 8.28
C ALA A 9 49.14 10.73 8.14
N LEU A 10 48.34 10.57 9.19
CA LEU A 10 47.12 9.75 9.16
C LEU A 10 46.03 10.53 8.42
N VAL A 11 45.75 10.14 7.17
CA VAL A 11 44.64 10.67 6.39
C VAL A 11 43.35 10.00 6.89
N LEU A 12 42.61 10.71 7.73
CA LEU A 12 41.24 10.35 8.11
C LEU A 12 40.33 10.62 6.91
N LEU A 13 40.03 9.57 6.14
CA LEU A 13 39.03 9.60 5.09
C LEU A 13 37.64 9.72 5.75
N SER A 14 37.11 10.94 5.87
CA SER A 14 35.74 11.15 6.32
C SER A 14 34.79 10.60 5.26
N MET A 15 34.23 9.41 5.49
CA MET A 15 33.10 8.91 4.71
C MET A 15 31.87 9.74 5.12
N SER A 16 31.65 10.85 4.44
CA SER A 16 30.36 11.53 4.49
C SER A 16 29.30 10.56 3.98
N PRO A 17 28.20 10.31 4.71
CA PRO A 17 27.11 9.52 4.17
C PRO A 17 26.63 10.24 2.90
N ALA A 18 26.64 9.54 1.78
CA ALA A 18 26.01 10.02 0.57
C ALA A 18 24.54 10.25 0.90
N SER A 19 24.13 11.52 1.02
CA SER A 19 22.72 11.88 1.05
C SER A 19 22.15 11.40 -0.27
N ARG A 20 21.46 10.25 -0.27
CA ARG A 20 20.69 9.82 -1.43
C ARG A 20 19.69 10.94 -1.68
N ALA A 21 19.65 11.48 -2.89
CA ALA A 21 18.60 12.42 -3.25
C ALA A 21 17.26 11.74 -2.93
N ALA A 22 16.35 12.47 -2.29
CA ALA A 22 15.00 11.99 -2.06
C ALA A 22 14.44 11.49 -3.41
N ASP A 23 14.18 10.19 -3.52
CA ASP A 23 13.55 9.64 -4.72
C ASP A 23 12.19 10.34 -4.86
N GLU A 24 12.01 11.07 -5.96
CA GLU A 24 10.74 11.66 -6.34
C GLU A 24 10.00 10.66 -7.21
N LEU A 25 8.86 10.17 -6.73
CA LEU A 25 8.00 9.22 -7.42
C LEU A 25 6.76 9.96 -7.91
N SER A 26 6.66 10.09 -9.23
CA SER A 26 5.42 10.53 -9.88
C SER A 26 4.38 9.41 -9.87
N TYR A 27 3.11 9.74 -10.11
CA TYR A 27 2.10 8.71 -10.30
C TYR A 27 2.41 7.77 -11.48
N GLN A 28 3.08 8.24 -12.53
CA GLN A 28 3.50 7.37 -13.65
C GLN A 28 4.58 6.37 -13.24
N ASP A 29 5.50 6.75 -12.33
CA ASP A 29 6.48 5.82 -11.76
C ASP A 29 5.82 4.77 -10.86
N VAL A 30 4.69 5.10 -10.24
CA VAL A 30 3.89 4.15 -9.47
C VAL A 30 3.17 3.18 -10.41
N LEU A 31 2.54 3.69 -11.47
CA LEU A 31 1.82 2.87 -12.44
C LEU A 31 2.74 1.93 -13.21
N SER A 32 3.95 2.36 -13.57
CA SER A 32 4.92 1.51 -14.28
C SER A 32 5.32 0.27 -13.49
N ARG A 33 5.28 0.34 -12.15
CA ARG A 33 5.55 -0.82 -11.28
C ARG A 33 4.50 -1.92 -11.39
N LEU A 34 3.31 -1.65 -11.93
CA LEU A 34 2.29 -2.69 -12.15
C LEU A 34 2.73 -3.76 -13.15
N THR A 35 3.55 -3.40 -14.14
CA THR A 35 3.96 -4.31 -15.22
C THR A 35 5.48 -4.44 -15.38
N ASP A 36 6.27 -3.69 -14.60
CA ASP A 36 7.73 -3.79 -14.66
C ASP A 36 8.24 -5.04 -13.93
N MET A 37 8.30 -6.14 -14.68
CA MET A 37 8.80 -7.43 -14.21
C MET A 37 10.32 -7.43 -13.97
N GLN A 38 11.08 -6.44 -14.48
CA GLN A 38 12.52 -6.36 -14.21
C GLN A 38 12.81 -6.04 -12.75
N ARG A 39 11.86 -5.42 -12.03
CA ARG A 39 11.97 -5.19 -10.58
C ARG A 39 12.10 -6.49 -9.78
N LEU A 40 11.58 -7.62 -10.27
CA LEU A 40 11.75 -8.92 -9.61
C LEU A 40 13.22 -9.37 -9.57
N ALA A 41 14.04 -8.87 -10.48
CA ALA A 41 15.48 -9.15 -10.55
C ALA A 41 16.34 -7.99 -9.99
N SER A 42 15.72 -6.94 -9.45
CA SER A 42 16.42 -5.78 -8.92
C SER A 42 16.60 -5.91 -7.40
N PRO A 43 17.73 -5.43 -6.84
CA PRO A 43 17.90 -5.41 -5.39
C PRO A 43 16.79 -4.63 -4.69
N VAL A 44 16.39 -5.08 -3.51
CA VAL A 44 15.44 -4.37 -2.66
C VAL A 44 16.00 -3.00 -2.32
N ILE A 45 15.19 -1.95 -2.50
CA ILE A 45 15.55 -0.59 -2.10
C ILE A 45 15.58 -0.52 -0.57
N PRO A 46 16.71 -0.17 0.07
CA PRO A 46 16.79 -0.09 1.51
C PRO A 46 15.70 0.83 2.09
N GLY A 47 14.94 0.31 3.04
CA GLY A 47 13.84 1.03 3.70
C GLY A 47 12.48 0.93 3.00
N GLU A 48 12.39 0.43 1.77
CA GLU A 48 11.11 0.04 1.15
C GLU A 48 10.59 -1.23 1.85
N ARG A 49 9.34 -1.22 2.31
CA ARG A 49 8.70 -2.34 3.01
C ARG A 49 7.33 -2.61 2.42
N SER A 50 7.07 -3.85 2.07
CA SER A 50 5.73 -4.30 1.64
C SER A 50 5.01 -4.99 2.79
N GLY A 51 3.69 -4.84 2.83
CA GLY A 51 2.83 -5.41 3.86
C GLY A 51 1.41 -5.62 3.37
N ALA A 52 0.60 -6.24 4.22
CA ALA A 52 -0.82 -6.38 4.01
C ALA A 52 -1.56 -6.16 5.32
N SER A 53 -2.59 -5.33 5.28
CA SER A 53 -3.63 -5.32 6.30
C SER A 53 -4.72 -6.28 5.87
N THR A 54 -5.13 -7.18 6.76
CA THR A 54 -6.08 -8.25 6.41
C THR A 54 -7.13 -8.41 7.50
N SER A 55 -8.22 -9.10 7.18
CA SER A 55 -9.26 -9.49 8.13
C SER A 55 -8.92 -10.73 8.96
N HIS A 56 -7.66 -11.20 8.95
CA HIS A 56 -7.25 -12.43 9.65
C HIS A 56 -7.72 -12.46 11.11
N ASP A 57 -7.92 -13.65 11.65
CA ASP A 57 -8.33 -13.83 13.03
C ASP A 57 -7.29 -13.22 13.99
N ARG A 58 -7.71 -12.22 14.78
CA ARG A 58 -6.81 -11.53 15.71
C ARG A 58 -6.34 -12.43 16.86
N ASP A 59 -7.00 -13.55 17.09
CA ASP A 59 -6.54 -14.54 18.07
C ASP A 59 -5.28 -15.27 17.57
N SER A 60 -5.08 -15.38 16.25
CA SER A 60 -3.82 -15.87 15.66
C SER A 60 -2.76 -14.77 15.71
N ALA A 61 -1.92 -14.80 16.73
CA ALA A 61 -0.97 -13.73 17.02
C ALA A 61 0.41 -14.26 17.39
N TYR A 62 1.45 -13.50 17.03
CA TYR A 62 2.82 -13.77 17.48
C TYR A 62 3.09 -13.07 18.81
N ASP A 63 3.40 -13.86 19.84
CA ASP A 63 3.85 -13.36 21.15
C ASP A 63 5.34 -13.06 21.06
N THR A 64 5.68 -11.80 20.85
CA THR A 64 7.07 -11.33 20.73
C THR A 64 7.86 -11.48 22.03
N ALA A 65 7.21 -11.49 23.19
CA ALA A 65 7.90 -11.61 24.48
C ALA A 65 8.42 -13.03 24.71
N ASN A 66 7.64 -14.03 24.30
CA ASN A 66 7.99 -15.45 24.46
C ASN A 66 8.55 -16.09 23.18
N GLY A 67 8.47 -15.39 22.04
CA GLY A 67 8.93 -15.88 20.75
C GLY A 67 8.06 -16.99 20.15
N THR A 68 6.78 -17.05 20.52
CA THR A 68 5.85 -18.15 20.19
C THR A 68 4.58 -17.66 19.52
N TYR A 69 3.96 -18.48 18.66
CA TYR A 69 2.62 -18.18 18.14
C TYR A 69 1.54 -18.63 19.13
N ARG A 70 0.56 -17.76 19.37
CA ARG A 70 -0.66 -18.03 20.13
C ARG A 70 -1.80 -18.28 19.17
N ASN A 71 -2.62 -19.29 19.48
CA ASN A 71 -3.77 -19.72 18.68
C ASN A 71 -3.51 -19.67 17.16
N TRP A 72 -2.36 -20.19 16.74
CA TRP A 72 -1.93 -20.19 15.33
C TRP A 72 -3.01 -20.68 14.35
N SER A 73 -3.85 -21.63 14.81
CA SER A 73 -4.93 -22.24 14.03
C SER A 73 -6.29 -21.53 14.15
N ALA A 74 -6.35 -20.34 14.76
CA ALA A 74 -7.57 -19.52 14.75
C ALA A 74 -7.92 -19.15 13.30
N ASN A 75 -9.21 -19.04 12.99
CA ASN A 75 -9.72 -19.08 11.62
C ASN A 75 -10.98 -18.21 11.42
N ASP A 76 -11.29 -17.31 12.34
CA ASP A 76 -12.33 -16.29 12.15
C ASP A 76 -11.81 -15.12 11.29
N ASP A 77 -11.28 -15.44 10.11
CA ASP A 77 -10.58 -14.52 9.20
C ASP A 77 -11.49 -13.53 8.46
N GLY A 78 -12.77 -13.46 8.85
CA GLY A 78 -13.78 -12.63 8.21
C GLY A 78 -13.84 -11.20 8.73
N TRP A 79 -13.42 -10.97 9.97
CA TRP A 79 -13.84 -9.79 10.75
C TRP A 79 -12.69 -8.97 11.36
N GLY A 80 -11.43 -9.35 11.13
CA GLY A 80 -10.29 -8.65 11.71
C GLY A 80 -10.21 -7.17 11.29
N PHE A 81 -9.95 -6.30 12.27
CA PHE A 81 -9.70 -4.87 12.10
C PHE A 81 -8.62 -4.41 13.10
N ILE A 82 -8.09 -3.19 12.94
CA ILE A 82 -7.07 -2.62 13.83
C ILE A 82 -7.70 -2.11 15.12
N ARG A 83 -8.75 -1.28 14.99
CA ARG A 83 -9.54 -0.72 16.09
C ARG A 83 -10.93 -0.29 15.63
N LYS A 84 -11.79 0.08 16.58
CA LYS A 84 -13.05 0.79 16.31
C LYS A 84 -12.89 2.30 16.53
N GLU A 85 -13.59 3.08 15.71
CA GLU A 85 -13.80 4.53 15.86
C GLU A 85 -15.32 4.77 15.86
N GLY A 86 -15.95 4.82 17.04
CA GLY A 86 -17.41 4.81 17.15
C GLY A 86 -18.00 3.48 16.64
N ASN A 87 -18.92 3.55 15.68
CA ASN A 87 -19.50 2.37 15.02
C ASN A 87 -18.66 1.88 13.82
N ASP A 88 -17.64 2.63 13.43
CA ASP A 88 -16.79 2.28 12.31
C ASP A 88 -15.58 1.46 12.75
N GLN A 89 -15.01 0.73 11.80
CA GLN A 89 -13.80 -0.06 11.97
C GLN A 89 -12.67 0.56 11.14
N VAL A 90 -11.45 0.59 11.70
CA VAL A 90 -10.24 0.98 10.99
C VAL A 90 -9.52 -0.28 10.53
N LEU A 91 -9.35 -0.42 9.21
CA LEU A 91 -8.81 -1.63 8.59
C LEU A 91 -7.38 -1.40 8.08
N VAL A 92 -7.08 -0.17 7.67
CA VAL A 92 -5.73 0.26 7.31
C VAL A 92 -5.44 1.56 8.06
N ASP A 93 -4.26 1.65 8.64
CA ASP A 93 -3.74 2.86 9.25
C ASP A 93 -2.22 2.88 9.08
N LEU A 94 -1.77 3.58 8.05
CA LEU A 94 -0.38 3.59 7.60
C LEU A 94 0.19 5.00 7.74
N GLU A 95 1.41 5.08 8.26
CA GLU A 95 2.18 6.32 8.41
C GLU A 95 3.43 6.32 7.52
N GLY A 96 3.74 7.47 6.94
CA GLY A 96 4.84 7.68 6.00
C GLY A 96 4.41 7.67 4.53
N PRO A 97 5.33 7.95 3.60
CA PRO A 97 5.06 7.87 2.17
C PRO A 97 4.86 6.41 1.73
N GLY A 98 3.89 6.16 0.86
CA GLY A 98 3.57 4.80 0.45
C GLY A 98 2.55 4.70 -0.67
N VAL A 99 2.17 3.46 -0.98
CA VAL A 99 1.14 3.11 -1.96
C VAL A 99 0.27 2.00 -1.41
N LEU A 100 -1.05 2.19 -1.47
CA LEU A 100 -2.02 1.12 -1.34
C LEU A 100 -2.22 0.52 -2.75
N TRP A 101 -1.79 -0.74 -2.93
CA TRP A 101 -1.70 -1.38 -4.24
C TRP A 101 -2.94 -2.15 -4.65
N ARG A 102 -3.59 -2.79 -3.67
CA ARG A 102 -4.73 -3.65 -3.92
C ARG A 102 -5.68 -3.63 -2.76
N VAL A 103 -6.96 -3.50 -3.04
CA VAL A 103 -8.04 -3.86 -2.12
C VAL A 103 -8.75 -5.10 -2.67
N TRP A 104 -9.04 -6.05 -1.78
CA TRP A 104 -9.75 -7.28 -2.13
C TRP A 104 -10.80 -7.62 -1.08
N SER A 105 -11.91 -8.21 -1.51
CA SER A 105 -12.89 -8.84 -0.62
C SER A 105 -13.61 -10.01 -1.29
N ALA A 106 -13.94 -11.03 -0.51
CA ALA A 106 -14.82 -12.13 -0.93
C ALA A 106 -16.31 -11.82 -0.75
N LYS A 107 -16.64 -10.85 0.11
CA LYS A 107 -18.03 -10.49 0.44
C LYS A 107 -18.14 -9.01 0.83
N PRO A 108 -17.95 -8.07 -0.11
CA PRO A 108 -18.25 -6.67 0.15
C PRO A 108 -19.75 -6.40 0.06
N GLU A 109 -20.26 -5.63 1.01
CA GLU A 109 -21.68 -5.33 1.20
C GLU A 109 -21.92 -3.81 1.24
N GLN A 110 -23.01 -3.36 1.85
CA GLN A 110 -23.51 -1.97 1.74
C GLN A 110 -22.81 -0.96 2.67
N GLY A 111 -22.14 -1.43 3.73
CA GLY A 111 -21.36 -0.56 4.60
C GLY A 111 -20.27 0.17 3.80
N HIS A 112 -20.06 1.44 4.13
CA HIS A 112 -19.20 2.31 3.35
C HIS A 112 -17.72 1.98 3.57
N ILE A 113 -16.93 2.03 2.49
CA ILE A 113 -15.48 2.19 2.55
C ILE A 113 -15.16 3.68 2.43
N ARG A 114 -14.32 4.18 3.35
CA ARG A 114 -13.76 5.52 3.32
C ARG A 114 -12.25 5.49 3.31
N ILE A 115 -11.63 6.13 2.32
CA ILE A 115 -10.16 6.22 2.18
C ILE A 115 -9.73 7.66 2.41
N PHE A 116 -8.91 7.88 3.44
CA PHE A 116 -8.36 9.18 3.82
C PHE A 116 -6.85 9.17 3.57
N LEU A 117 -6.36 10.20 2.90
CA LEU A 117 -4.94 10.37 2.62
C LEU A 117 -4.38 11.59 3.35
N ASP A 118 -3.15 11.46 3.82
CA ASP A 118 -2.29 12.55 4.29
C ASP A 118 -2.89 13.44 5.38
N GLY A 119 -3.69 12.85 6.24
CA GLY A 119 -4.36 13.54 7.35
C GLY A 119 -5.57 14.38 6.93
N SER A 120 -6.03 14.28 5.68
CA SER A 120 -7.28 14.92 5.24
C SER A 120 -8.47 14.40 6.05
N THR A 121 -9.35 15.31 6.46
CA THR A 121 -10.65 14.97 7.08
C THR A 121 -11.71 14.59 6.05
N THR A 122 -11.48 14.91 4.78
CA THR A 122 -12.37 14.54 3.66
C THR A 122 -11.80 13.31 2.98
N PRO A 123 -12.55 12.20 2.88
CA PRO A 123 -12.07 11.01 2.21
C PRO A 123 -12.09 11.20 0.68
N ILE A 124 -11.14 10.59 -0.02
CA ILE A 124 -11.08 10.56 -1.49
C ILE A 124 -12.04 9.52 -2.10
N VAL A 125 -12.52 8.60 -1.28
CA VAL A 125 -13.51 7.58 -1.60
C VAL A 125 -14.50 7.56 -0.44
N ASP A 126 -15.79 7.68 -0.72
CA ASP A 126 -16.86 7.42 0.24
C ASP A 126 -18.07 6.85 -0.51
N LYS A 127 -18.23 5.52 -0.43
CA LYS A 127 -19.30 4.76 -1.09
C LYS A 127 -19.42 3.40 -0.43
N SER A 128 -20.52 2.69 -0.71
CA SER A 128 -20.65 1.30 -0.26
C SER A 128 -19.45 0.47 -0.74
N PHE A 129 -18.99 -0.46 0.10
CA PHE A 129 -17.84 -1.28 -0.23
C PHE A 129 -18.10 -2.14 -1.48
N ARG A 130 -19.37 -2.55 -1.67
CA ARG A 130 -19.85 -3.19 -2.90
C ARG A 130 -19.68 -2.29 -4.13
N SER A 131 -20.19 -1.06 -4.10
CA SER A 131 -20.12 -0.13 -5.24
C SER A 131 -18.70 0.31 -5.55
N PHE A 132 -17.81 0.37 -4.56
CA PHE A 132 -16.39 0.61 -4.79
C PHE A 132 -15.79 -0.36 -5.80
N PHE A 133 -16.10 -1.66 -5.69
CA PHE A 133 -15.68 -2.63 -6.68
C PHE A 133 -16.50 -2.58 -7.97
N ASP A 134 -17.83 -2.48 -7.88
CA ASP A 134 -18.70 -2.50 -9.08
C ASP A 134 -18.39 -1.34 -10.04
N ASP A 135 -18.14 -0.14 -9.51
CA ASP A 135 -17.80 1.04 -10.31
C ASP A 135 -16.41 0.87 -10.96
N LEU A 136 -15.41 0.41 -10.20
CA LEU A 136 -14.06 0.21 -10.72
C LEU A 136 -14.00 -0.92 -11.76
N GLU A 137 -14.70 -2.03 -11.55
CA GLU A 137 -14.77 -3.14 -12.52
C GLU A 137 -15.43 -2.69 -13.83
N LYS A 138 -16.41 -1.79 -13.76
CA LYS A 138 -17.03 -1.19 -14.94
C LYS A 138 -16.09 -0.24 -15.67
N ASP A 139 -15.37 0.60 -14.93
CA ASP A 139 -14.55 1.67 -15.50
C ASP A 139 -13.13 1.18 -15.92
N TYR A 140 -12.60 0.14 -15.25
CA TYR A 140 -11.26 -0.44 -15.40
C TYR A 140 -11.24 -1.98 -15.28
N PRO A 141 -11.88 -2.73 -16.18
CA PRO A 141 -11.97 -4.20 -16.07
C PRO A 141 -10.62 -4.96 -16.04
N GLY A 142 -9.52 -4.36 -16.46
CA GLY A 142 -8.15 -4.87 -16.42
C GLY A 142 -7.42 -4.55 -15.11
N LEU A 143 -7.84 -3.52 -14.38
CA LEU A 143 -7.34 -3.17 -13.04
C LEU A 143 -8.33 -3.51 -11.92
N ALA A 144 -9.57 -3.86 -12.23
CA ALA A 144 -10.57 -4.28 -11.26
C ALA A 144 -11.43 -5.40 -11.83
N MET A 145 -11.56 -6.50 -11.10
CA MET A 145 -12.20 -7.70 -11.62
C MET A 145 -12.74 -8.61 -10.52
N THR A 146 -13.89 -9.21 -10.79
CA THR A 146 -14.44 -10.31 -10.01
C THR A 146 -13.92 -11.65 -10.55
N LEU A 147 -13.05 -12.32 -9.79
CA LEU A 147 -12.51 -13.66 -10.11
C LEU A 147 -12.86 -14.64 -9.00
N SER A 148 -13.53 -15.75 -9.34
CA SER A 148 -13.92 -16.79 -8.38
C SER A 148 -14.65 -16.21 -7.14
N ARG A 149 -15.54 -15.23 -7.36
CA ARG A 149 -16.27 -14.42 -6.34
C ARG A 149 -15.42 -13.42 -5.55
N GLY A 150 -14.10 -13.48 -5.66
CA GLY A 150 -13.20 -12.47 -5.09
C GLY A 150 -13.21 -11.21 -5.94
N ARG A 151 -13.48 -10.07 -5.32
CA ARG A 151 -13.47 -8.77 -5.97
C ARG A 151 -12.13 -8.10 -5.73
N ASN A 152 -11.47 -7.72 -6.81
CA ASN A 152 -10.13 -7.16 -6.79
C ASN A 152 -10.18 -5.74 -7.36
N GLU A 153 -9.41 -4.84 -6.77
CA GLU A 153 -9.08 -3.54 -7.35
C GLU A 153 -7.57 -3.34 -7.22
N PHE A 154 -6.92 -2.96 -8.31
CA PHE A 154 -5.47 -2.81 -8.46
C PHE A 154 -5.08 -1.38 -8.87
N VAL A 155 -5.99 -0.40 -8.79
CA VAL A 155 -5.65 1.00 -9.04
C VAL A 155 -4.75 1.46 -7.89
N PRO A 156 -3.48 1.83 -8.15
CA PRO A 156 -2.58 2.22 -7.07
C PRO A 156 -3.02 3.55 -6.45
N ILE A 157 -3.10 3.61 -5.13
CA ILE A 157 -3.44 4.82 -4.37
C ILE A 157 -2.19 5.26 -3.58
N PRO A 158 -1.31 6.10 -4.16
CA PRO A 158 -0.17 6.66 -3.45
C PRO A 158 -0.56 7.73 -2.42
N PHE A 159 0.25 7.87 -1.38
CA PHE A 159 0.08 8.83 -0.30
C PHE A 159 1.44 9.31 0.22
N ALA A 160 1.55 10.59 0.58
CA ALA A 160 2.83 11.20 0.95
C ALA A 160 3.14 11.12 2.46
N LYS A 161 2.11 11.03 3.29
CA LYS A 161 2.19 11.12 4.75
C LYS A 161 1.43 10.02 5.46
N SER A 162 0.23 9.65 4.98
CA SER A 162 -0.55 8.60 5.60
C SER A 162 -1.69 8.08 4.72
N CYS A 163 -2.14 6.87 4.99
CA CYS A 163 -3.36 6.29 4.42
C CYS A 163 -4.16 5.60 5.52
N LYS A 164 -5.42 6.04 5.69
CA LYS A 164 -6.38 5.42 6.60
C LYS A 164 -7.58 4.92 5.82
N VAL A 165 -7.92 3.64 6.00
CA VAL A 165 -9.13 3.03 5.45
C VAL A 165 -10.07 2.68 6.59
N VAL A 166 -11.25 3.26 6.55
CA VAL A 166 -12.32 3.08 7.53
C VAL A 166 -13.49 2.39 6.83
N MET A 167 -14.09 1.40 7.47
CA MET A 167 -15.32 0.79 6.99
C MET A 167 -16.43 0.84 8.03
N SER A 168 -17.64 1.21 7.57
CA SER A 168 -18.83 1.25 8.43
C SER A 168 -19.43 -0.12 8.64
N GLU A 169 -20.26 -0.24 9.67
CA GLU A 169 -21.09 -1.41 9.91
C GLU A 169 -21.79 -1.88 8.62
N GLY A 170 -21.84 -3.20 8.44
CA GLY A 170 -22.43 -3.80 7.23
C GLY A 170 -21.52 -3.78 6.01
N TRP A 171 -20.21 -3.50 6.15
CA TRP A 171 -19.25 -3.57 5.04
C TRP A 171 -19.08 -4.98 4.48
N GLY A 172 -19.38 -6.02 5.26
CA GLY A 172 -19.38 -7.41 4.82
C GLY A 172 -18.32 -8.24 5.55
N ALA A 173 -17.61 -9.10 4.83
CA ALA A 173 -16.59 -9.97 5.40
C ALA A 173 -15.43 -10.21 4.43
N TYR A 174 -14.28 -10.54 5.02
CA TYR A 174 -13.00 -10.81 4.36
C TYR A 174 -12.44 -9.59 3.62
N PHE A 175 -11.26 -9.12 4.01
CA PHE A 175 -10.57 -8.07 3.28
C PHE A 175 -9.06 -8.31 3.24
N HIS A 176 -8.44 -7.87 2.15
CA HIS A 176 -7.00 -7.66 2.06
C HIS A 176 -6.72 -6.26 1.50
N ALA A 177 -5.76 -5.56 2.07
CA ALA A 177 -5.19 -4.33 1.55
C ALA A 177 -3.66 -4.44 1.52
N THR A 178 -3.09 -4.65 0.34
CA THR A 178 -1.63 -4.74 0.19
C THR A 178 -1.05 -3.36 -0.04
N HIS A 179 0.09 -3.08 0.59
CA HIS A 179 0.70 -1.76 0.55
C HIS A 179 2.23 -1.84 0.55
N THR A 180 2.85 -0.74 0.13
CA THR A 180 4.27 -0.47 0.32
C THR A 180 4.46 0.83 1.07
N LEU A 181 5.38 0.86 2.02
CA LEU A 181 5.90 2.07 2.65
C LEU A 181 7.34 2.31 2.17
N PHE A 182 7.64 3.56 1.87
CA PHE A 182 8.96 4.01 1.42
C PHE A 182 9.75 4.63 2.58
N PRO A 183 11.07 4.86 2.40
CA PRO A 183 11.84 5.73 3.29
C PRO A 183 11.14 7.06 3.56
N LYS A 184 11.26 7.58 4.79
CA LYS A 184 10.52 8.79 5.23
C LYS A 184 10.83 10.04 4.41
N ASP A 185 11.96 10.09 3.74
CA ASP A 185 12.43 11.17 2.88
C ASP A 185 11.99 11.01 1.41
N THR A 186 11.36 9.89 1.02
CA THR A 186 10.78 9.71 -0.31
C THR A 186 9.69 10.74 -0.56
N LYS A 187 9.78 11.42 -1.71
CA LYS A 187 8.75 12.33 -2.19
C LYS A 187 7.86 11.56 -3.13
N ILE A 188 6.58 11.47 -2.81
CA ILE A 188 5.60 10.80 -3.68
C ILE A 188 4.37 11.69 -3.80
N GLU A 189 3.79 11.71 -4.99
CA GLU A 189 2.54 12.41 -5.24
C GLU A 189 1.37 11.72 -4.53
N THR A 190 0.60 12.47 -3.75
CA THR A 190 -0.66 11.99 -3.16
C THR A 190 -1.69 11.74 -4.25
N PHE A 191 -2.40 10.62 -4.19
CA PHE A 191 -3.47 10.31 -5.13
C PHE A 191 -4.58 11.38 -5.04
N PRO A 192 -4.91 12.09 -6.13
CA PRO A 192 -5.89 13.18 -6.09
C PRO A 192 -7.33 12.68 -6.13
N GLY A 193 -7.55 11.36 -6.18
CA GLY A 193 -8.84 10.72 -6.30
C GLY A 193 -9.16 10.25 -7.72
N PHE A 194 -10.33 9.63 -7.86
CA PHE A 194 -10.83 9.07 -9.11
C PHE A 194 -11.45 10.17 -10.00
N THR A 195 -10.60 11.00 -10.62
CA THR A 195 -11.03 12.09 -11.53
C THR A 195 -10.98 11.66 -13.01
N PRO A 196 -11.73 12.34 -13.91
CA PRO A 196 -11.66 12.10 -15.36
C PRO A 196 -10.26 12.17 -15.96
N GLU A 197 -9.40 13.05 -15.47
CA GLU A 197 -8.01 13.16 -15.94
C GLU A 197 -7.20 11.93 -15.51
N ARG A 198 -7.41 11.44 -14.28
CA ARG A 198 -6.75 10.21 -13.80
C ARG A 198 -7.21 9.00 -14.57
N PHE A 199 -8.47 8.96 -14.96
CA PHE A 199 -9.01 7.91 -15.84
C PHE A 199 -8.21 7.79 -17.13
N ARG A 200 -7.79 8.92 -17.73
CA ARG A 200 -6.94 8.89 -18.94
C ARG A 200 -5.56 8.30 -18.70
N SER A 201 -4.95 8.57 -17.55
CA SER A 201 -3.63 8.04 -17.21
C SER A 201 -3.61 6.54 -16.97
N LEU A 202 -4.76 5.94 -16.64
CA LEU A 202 -4.91 4.51 -16.38
C LEU A 202 -5.06 3.68 -17.67
N TYR A 203 -5.55 4.25 -18.78
CA TYR A 203 -5.85 3.48 -20.00
C TYR A 203 -4.70 2.62 -20.57
N PRO A 204 -3.44 3.10 -20.62
CA PRO A 204 -2.33 2.25 -21.08
C PRO A 204 -2.14 1.02 -20.19
N TRP A 205 -2.31 1.17 -18.88
CA TRP A 205 -2.11 0.13 -17.88
C TRP A 205 -3.29 -0.83 -17.81
N GLU A 206 -4.51 -0.32 -17.96
CA GLU A 206 -5.73 -1.09 -18.15
C GLU A 206 -5.58 -2.05 -19.34
N THR A 207 -5.05 -1.57 -20.47
CA THR A 207 -4.79 -2.42 -21.63
C THR A 207 -3.66 -3.42 -21.36
N ALA A 208 -2.57 -2.97 -20.74
CA ALA A 208 -1.40 -3.82 -20.48
C ALA A 208 -1.69 -4.95 -19.47
N CYS A 209 -2.54 -4.69 -18.47
CA CYS A 209 -2.95 -5.68 -17.47
C CYS A 209 -4.15 -6.52 -17.93
N GLY A 210 -4.99 -5.95 -18.81
CA GLY A 210 -6.32 -6.45 -19.15
C GLY A 210 -6.53 -6.90 -20.58
N SER A 211 -5.51 -7.02 -21.43
CA SER A 211 -5.71 -7.56 -22.79
C SER A 211 -5.99 -9.07 -22.74
N ARG A 212 -7.23 -9.46 -22.47
CA ARG A 212 -7.72 -10.73 -23.02
C ARG A 212 -7.80 -10.51 -24.52
N GLY A 213 -6.93 -11.19 -25.27
CA GLY A 213 -7.16 -11.39 -26.70
C GLY A 213 -8.57 -11.93 -26.87
N ASN A 214 -9.33 -11.32 -27.79
CA ASN A 214 -10.59 -11.88 -28.27
C ASN A 214 -10.40 -13.34 -28.70
#